data_AF-A0A654TSF3-F1
#
_entry.id   AF-A0A654TSF3-F1
#
_cell.length_a   1.000
_cell.length_b   1.000
_cell.length_c   1.000
_cell.angle_alpha   90.00
_cell.angle_beta   90.00
_cell.angle_gamma   90.00
#
_symmetry.space_group_name_H-M   'P 1'
#
loop_
_entity.id
_entity.type
_entity.pdbx_description
1 polymer ?
#
loop_
_entity_poly.entity_id
_entity_poly.type
_entity_poly.pdbx_seq_one_letter_code
_entity_poly.pdbx_strand_id
1 'polypeptide(L)'
;MLLIGGHSYLEAWSREAEGVRLFRFDRIVDAAELGEPAVPPESARQAPPDTSLFDGDLSLPSATLRVAPSASWMLEYYPIRELRQLPDGSCEVAMTYASEDWMTRLLLGFGSDVRVLAPESLAQRVRDAATAALDAYQAAAPP
;
A
#
# COMPACT_ATOMS: atom_id res chain seq x y z
N MET A 1 -3.40 -20.03 9.10
CA MET A 1 -4.02 -19.17 8.07
C MET A 1 -4.81 -18.08 8.78
N LEU A 2 -4.64 -16.83 8.37
CA LEU A 2 -5.30 -15.66 8.95
C LEU A 2 -6.18 -14.98 7.90
N LEU A 3 -7.24 -14.31 8.35
CA LEU A 3 -8.06 -13.43 7.51
C LEU A 3 -7.84 -12.00 7.98
N ILE A 4 -7.25 -11.15 7.13
CA ILE A 4 -6.89 -9.77 7.48
C ILE A 4 -7.39 -8.87 6.35
N GLY A 5 -8.22 -7.87 6.68
CA GLY A 5 -8.75 -6.93 5.68
C GLY A 5 -9.47 -7.58 4.49
N GLY A 6 -10.16 -8.70 4.71
CA GLY A 6 -10.87 -9.44 3.64
C GLY A 6 -10.00 -10.38 2.80
N HIS A 7 -8.69 -10.43 3.03
CA HIS A 7 -7.77 -11.32 2.32
C HIS A 7 -7.23 -12.45 3.22
N SER A 8 -6.97 -13.61 2.62
CA SER A 8 -6.36 -14.76 3.32
C SER A 8 -4.84 -14.69 3.28
N TYR A 9 -4.22 -14.91 4.43
CA TYR A 9 -2.76 -14.90 4.60
C TYR A 9 -2.24 -16.23 5.16
N LEU A 10 -1.10 -16.65 4.61
CA LEU A 10 -0.24 -17.68 5.16
C LEU A 10 0.81 -17.02 6.04
N GLU A 11 0.82 -17.38 7.32
CA GLU A 11 1.94 -17.05 8.21
C GLU A 11 2.99 -18.16 8.12
N ALA A 12 4.23 -17.79 7.83
CA ALA A 12 5.32 -18.74 7.72
C ALA A 12 6.68 -18.13 8.09
N TRP A 13 7.60 -18.97 8.55
CA TRP A 13 9.00 -18.61 8.69
C TRP A 13 9.66 -18.51 7.31
N SER A 14 10.14 -17.32 6.95
CA SER A 14 10.98 -17.12 5.79
C SER A 14 12.44 -17.33 6.16
N ARG A 15 13.09 -18.29 5.49
CA ARG A 15 14.54 -18.52 5.63
C ARG A 15 15.36 -17.35 5.10
N GLU A 16 14.89 -16.70 4.04
CA GLU A 16 15.57 -15.56 3.41
C GLU A 16 15.54 -14.33 4.32
N ALA A 17 14.40 -14.08 4.97
CA ALA A 17 14.23 -12.94 5.86
C ALA A 17 14.61 -13.24 7.32
N GLU A 18 15.01 -14.48 7.61
CA GLU A 18 15.25 -15.03 8.96
C GLU A 18 14.18 -14.58 9.97
N GLY A 19 12.90 -14.72 9.57
CA GLY A 19 11.79 -14.15 10.33
C GLY A 19 10.43 -14.68 9.93
N VAL A 20 9.45 -14.53 10.83
CA VAL A 20 8.03 -14.78 10.51
C VAL A 20 7.54 -13.71 9.55
N ARG A 21 6.79 -14.13 8.52
CA ARG A 21 6.21 -13.27 7.49
C ARG A 21 4.80 -13.73 7.15
N LEU A 22 4.00 -12.78 6.70
CA LEU A 22 2.65 -13.00 6.20
C LEU A 22 2.66 -12.91 4.67
N PHE A 23 2.27 -13.99 4.02
CA PHE A 23 2.18 -14.13 2.57
C PHE A 23 0.71 -14.12 2.16
N ARG A 24 0.32 -13.21 1.26
CA ARG A 24 -1.04 -13.19 0.70
C ARG A 24 -1.26 -14.43 -0.16
N PHE A 25 -2.31 -15.20 0.12
CA PHE A 25 -2.62 -16.41 -0.65
C PHE A 25 -2.84 -16.11 -2.13
N ASP A 26 -3.52 -15.00 -2.45
CA ASP A 26 -3.78 -14.58 -3.83
C ASP A 26 -2.52 -14.18 -4.62
N ARG A 27 -1.37 -14.01 -3.95
CA ARG A 27 -0.09 -13.64 -4.57
C ARG A 27 0.90 -14.78 -4.71
N ILE A 28 0.60 -15.95 -4.17
CA ILE A 28 1.46 -17.12 -4.30
C ILE A 28 1.28 -17.65 -5.72
N VAL A 29 2.30 -17.47 -6.56
CA VAL A 29 2.29 -17.93 -7.95
C VAL A 29 2.48 -19.44 -8.04
N ASP A 30 3.34 -20.00 -7.18
CA ASP A 30 3.64 -21.42 -7.10
C ASP A 30 4.09 -21.81 -5.68
N ALA A 31 3.90 -23.08 -5.32
CA ALA A 31 4.35 -23.63 -4.05
C ALA A 31 4.77 -25.10 -4.24
N ALA A 32 6.00 -25.42 -3.84
CA ALA A 32 6.54 -26.76 -3.88
C ALA A 32 6.89 -27.25 -2.47
N GLU A 33 6.46 -28.47 -2.13
CA GLU A 33 6.90 -29.15 -0.92
C GLU A 33 8.36 -29.60 -1.08
N LEU A 34 9.19 -29.31 -0.08
CA LEU A 34 10.58 -29.75 -0.07
C LEU A 34 10.71 -31.07 0.68
N GLY A 35 11.65 -31.91 0.28
CA GLY A 35 11.96 -33.17 0.96
C GLY A 35 12.67 -33.03 2.32
N GLU A 36 12.75 -31.81 2.84
CA GLU A 36 13.33 -31.51 4.14
C GLU A 36 12.24 -31.02 5.12
N PRO A 37 12.29 -31.41 6.40
CA PRO A 37 11.33 -30.93 7.39
C PRO A 37 11.52 -29.44 7.66
N ALA A 38 10.43 -28.73 7.95
CA ALA A 38 10.51 -27.37 8.43
C ALA A 38 11.15 -27.31 9.82
N VAL A 39 12.23 -26.53 9.96
CA VAL A 39 12.93 -26.32 11.25
C VAL A 39 12.95 -24.83 11.61
N PRO A 40 11.80 -24.18 11.85
CA PRO A 40 11.78 -22.79 12.30
C PRO A 40 12.33 -22.69 13.74
N PRO A 41 12.98 -21.57 14.12
CA PRO A 41 13.42 -21.31 15.49
C PRO A 41 12.27 -21.41 16.49
N GLU A 42 12.56 -21.79 17.73
CA GLU A 42 11.53 -21.96 18.77
C GLU A 42 10.77 -20.66 19.07
N SER A 43 11.45 -19.51 19.01
CA SER A 43 10.84 -18.18 19.11
C SER A 43 9.75 -17.94 18.06
N ALA A 44 9.95 -18.42 16.84
CA ALA A 44 8.98 -18.30 15.75
C ALA A 44 7.78 -19.25 15.90
N ARG A 45 7.91 -20.34 16.67
CA ARG A 45 6.81 -21.29 16.92
C ARG A 45 5.86 -20.82 18.03
N GLN A 46 6.36 -19.97 18.93
CA GLN A 46 5.63 -19.52 20.12
C GLN A 46 5.10 -18.08 19.98
N ALA A 47 5.57 -17.33 18.99
CA ALA A 47 5.10 -15.96 18.76
C ALA A 47 3.63 -15.96 18.31
N PRO A 48 2.77 -15.10 18.90
CA PRO A 48 1.45 -14.84 18.34
C PRO A 48 1.60 -14.17 16.97
N PRO A 49 0.58 -14.29 16.09
CA PRO A 49 0.68 -13.70 14.76
C PRO A 49 0.88 -12.19 14.80
N ASP A 50 1.93 -11.70 14.14
CA ASP A 50 2.23 -10.26 14.07
C ASP A 50 1.47 -9.62 12.90
N THR A 51 0.28 -9.10 13.19
CA THR A 51 -0.54 -8.37 12.20
C THR A 51 -0.28 -6.87 12.21
N SER A 52 0.71 -6.38 12.95
CA SER A 52 0.98 -4.94 13.08
C SER A 52 1.28 -4.24 11.75
N LEU A 53 1.81 -4.98 10.76
CA LEU A 53 2.02 -4.49 9.40
C LEU A 53 0.72 -4.11 8.67
N PHE A 54 -0.44 -4.65 9.10
CA PHE A 54 -1.76 -4.36 8.52
C PHE A 54 -2.53 -3.30 9.32
N ASP A 55 -2.18 -3.15 10.59
CA ASP A 55 -2.57 -2.01 11.39
C ASP A 55 -1.61 -0.88 11.06
N GLY A 56 -1.74 -0.31 9.85
CA GLY A 56 -0.90 0.79 9.39
C GLY A 56 -0.58 1.74 10.54
N ASP A 57 0.72 1.97 10.77
CA ASP A 57 1.21 2.57 12.01
C ASP A 57 0.40 3.82 12.37
N LEU A 58 -0.39 3.73 13.43
CA LEU A 58 -1.30 4.80 13.86
C LEU A 58 -0.53 6.05 14.33
N SER A 59 0.78 5.96 14.53
CA SER A 59 1.64 7.12 14.78
C SER A 59 2.01 7.88 13.51
N LEU A 60 1.87 7.26 12.33
CA LEU A 60 2.11 7.90 11.05
C LEU A 60 0.88 8.67 10.57
N PRO A 61 1.08 9.78 9.83
CA PRO A 61 -0.02 10.47 9.18
C PRO A 61 -0.71 9.55 8.16
N SER A 62 -2.02 9.72 8.02
CA SER A 62 -2.88 8.96 7.09
C SER A 62 -3.59 9.91 6.13
N ALA A 63 -3.65 9.53 4.86
CA ALA A 63 -4.41 10.23 3.83
C ALA A 63 -5.62 9.42 3.42
N THR A 64 -6.73 10.11 3.19
CA THR A 64 -7.90 9.54 2.51
C THR A 64 -7.77 9.82 1.03
N LEU A 65 -7.80 8.79 0.20
CA LEU A 65 -7.65 8.86 -1.25
C LEU A 65 -8.89 8.31 -1.94
N ARG A 66 -9.25 8.88 -3.09
CA ARG A 66 -10.13 8.24 -4.07
C ARG A 66 -9.27 7.63 -5.17
N VAL A 67 -9.45 6.34 -5.40
CA VAL A 67 -8.69 5.54 -6.38
C VAL A 67 -9.65 5.11 -7.48
N ALA A 68 -9.35 5.48 -8.72
CA ALA A 68 -10.10 5.07 -9.90
C ALA A 68 -9.98 3.55 -10.15
N PRO A 69 -10.93 2.92 -10.86
CA PRO A 69 -10.84 1.50 -11.20
C PRO A 69 -9.54 1.11 -11.89
N SER A 70 -8.99 1.97 -12.76
CA SER A 70 -7.71 1.75 -13.46
C SER A 70 -6.50 1.65 -12.53
N ALA A 71 -6.59 2.25 -11.34
CA ALA A 71 -5.54 2.28 -10.33
C ALA A 71 -5.84 1.36 -9.13
N SER A 72 -6.84 0.46 -9.22
CA SER A 72 -7.22 -0.42 -8.10
C SER A 72 -6.07 -1.33 -7.64
N TRP A 73 -5.13 -1.65 -8.53
CA TRP A 73 -3.89 -2.37 -8.20
C TRP A 73 -3.10 -1.69 -7.07
N MET A 74 -3.27 -0.38 -6.84
CA MET A 74 -2.62 0.35 -5.75
C MET A 74 -2.94 -0.26 -4.38
N LEU A 75 -4.17 -0.75 -4.18
CA LEU A 75 -4.61 -1.38 -2.93
C LEU A 75 -3.81 -2.65 -2.61
N GLU A 76 -3.17 -3.23 -3.63
CA GLU A 76 -2.32 -4.39 -3.48
C GLU A 76 -0.88 -3.98 -3.13
N TYR A 77 -0.36 -2.89 -3.69
CA TYR A 77 1.06 -2.56 -3.56
C TYR A 77 1.39 -1.73 -2.32
N TYR A 78 0.42 -1.00 -1.77
CA TYR A 78 0.64 -0.07 -0.67
C TYR A 78 -0.13 -0.48 0.59
N PRO A 79 0.30 -0.03 1.79
CA PRO A 79 -0.41 -0.27 3.04
C PRO A 79 -1.71 0.54 3.09
N ILE A 80 -2.73 0.04 2.39
CA ILE A 80 -4.00 0.70 2.17
C ILE A 80 -5.11 -0.07 2.88
N ARG A 81 -5.98 0.66 3.56
CA ARG A 81 -7.25 0.17 4.10
C ARG A 81 -8.39 0.71 3.23
N GLU A 82 -9.15 -0.18 2.60
CA GLU A 82 -10.37 0.22 1.90
C GLU A 82 -11.40 0.73 2.91
N LEU A 83 -11.98 1.90 2.63
CA LEU A 83 -13.04 2.50 3.45
C LEU A 83 -14.42 2.20 2.86
N ARG A 84 -14.56 2.36 1.54
CA ARG A 84 -15.76 2.01 0.78
C ARG A 84 -15.52 1.97 -0.72
N GLN A 85 -16.29 1.13 -1.40
CA GLN A 85 -16.45 1.20 -2.86
C GLN A 85 -17.55 2.19 -3.24
N LEU A 86 -17.37 2.86 -4.38
CA LEU A 86 -18.31 3.83 -4.93
C LEU A 86 -19.05 3.23 -6.14
N PRO A 87 -20.25 3.73 -6.48
CA PRO A 87 -21.07 3.18 -7.57
C PRO A 87 -20.43 3.25 -8.96
N ASP A 88 -19.43 4.11 -9.16
CA ASP A 88 -18.67 4.25 -10.40
C ASP A 88 -17.46 3.29 -10.50
N GLY A 89 -17.33 2.39 -9.53
CA GLY A 89 -16.22 1.43 -9.42
C GLY A 89 -14.94 2.00 -8.79
N SER A 90 -14.91 3.29 -8.44
CA SER A 90 -13.80 3.85 -7.69
C SER A 90 -13.89 3.46 -6.21
N CYS A 91 -12.78 3.56 -5.48
CA CYS A 91 -12.71 3.23 -4.06
C CYS A 91 -12.21 4.42 -3.25
N GLU A 92 -12.80 4.65 -2.07
CA GLU A 92 -12.20 5.51 -1.06
C GLU A 92 -11.38 4.65 -0.10
N VAL A 93 -10.16 5.08 0.15
CA VAL A 93 -9.18 4.30 0.90
C VAL A 93 -8.40 5.19 1.86
N ALA A 94 -7.89 4.61 2.94
CA ALA A 94 -6.95 5.24 3.85
C ALA A 94 -5.55 4.65 3.65
N MET A 95 -4.54 5.49 3.54
CA MET A 95 -3.14 5.08 3.38
C MET A 95 -2.26 5.84 4.37
N THR A 96 -1.50 5.11 5.20
CA THR A 96 -0.46 5.70 6.04
C THR A 96 0.80 5.97 5.23
N TYR A 97 1.53 7.03 5.58
CA TYR A 97 2.74 7.43 4.85
C TYR A 97 3.81 8.02 5.78
N ALA A 98 5.07 7.78 5.44
CA ALA A 98 6.21 8.21 6.27
C ALA A 98 6.61 9.68 6.07
N SER A 99 6.32 10.27 4.90
CA SER A 99 6.60 11.69 4.63
C SER A 99 5.67 12.29 3.57
N GLU A 100 5.34 13.57 3.73
CA GLU A 100 4.51 14.30 2.75
C GLU A 100 5.20 14.41 1.39
N ASP A 101 6.53 14.51 1.35
CA ASP A 101 7.30 14.59 0.11
C ASP A 101 7.21 13.31 -0.73
N TRP A 102 7.39 12.16 -0.08
CA TRP A 102 7.25 10.87 -0.74
C TRP A 102 5.82 10.68 -1.24
N MET A 103 4.84 10.97 -0.39
CA MET A 103 3.42 10.85 -0.72
C MET A 103 3.04 11.75 -1.90
N THR A 104 3.52 12.98 -1.91
CA THR A 104 3.27 13.94 -3.02
C THR A 104 3.82 13.40 -4.33
N ARG A 105 5.08 12.94 -4.35
CA ARG A 105 5.71 12.38 -5.57
C ARG A 105 5.02 11.13 -6.06
N LEU A 106 4.62 10.25 -5.14
CA LEU A 106 3.87 9.06 -5.47
C LEU A 106 2.58 9.41 -6.19
N LEU A 107 1.77 10.30 -5.59
CA LEU A 107 0.46 10.68 -6.11
C LEU A 107 0.55 11.41 -7.46
N LEU A 108 1.58 12.23 -7.68
CA LEU A 108 1.83 12.83 -9.01
C LEU A 108 2.00 11.77 -10.10
N GLY A 109 2.58 10.62 -9.78
CA GLY A 109 2.74 9.51 -10.72
C GLY A 109 1.43 8.86 -11.18
N PHE A 110 0.34 9.06 -10.45
CA PHE A 110 -0.99 8.53 -10.78
C PHE A 110 -1.87 9.51 -11.57
N GLY A 111 -1.44 10.77 -11.72
CA GLY A 111 -2.22 11.79 -12.42
C GLY A 111 -3.62 11.95 -11.82
N SER A 112 -4.64 11.80 -12.67
CA SER A 112 -6.05 11.90 -12.27
C SER A 112 -6.63 10.65 -11.61
N ASP A 113 -5.95 9.52 -11.70
CA ASP A 113 -6.50 8.21 -11.28
C ASP A 113 -6.50 8.04 -9.75
N VAL A 114 -5.69 8.84 -9.04
CA VAL A 114 -5.68 8.88 -7.58
C VAL A 114 -5.80 10.33 -7.10
N ARG A 115 -6.80 10.60 -6.26
CA ARG A 115 -7.07 11.94 -5.73
C ARG A 115 -7.06 11.96 -4.22
N VAL A 116 -6.37 12.94 -3.63
CA VAL A 116 -6.42 13.20 -2.19
C VAL A 116 -7.76 13.81 -1.83
N LEU A 117 -8.45 13.20 -0.86
CA LEU A 117 -9.66 13.73 -0.22
C LEU A 117 -9.35 14.37 1.14
N ALA A 118 -8.36 13.84 1.86
CA ALA A 118 -7.87 14.40 3.12
C ALA A 118 -6.43 13.93 3.39
N PRO A 119 -5.62 14.67 4.18
CA PRO A 119 -5.90 16.03 4.66
C PRO A 119 -5.79 17.06 3.53
N GLU A 120 -6.47 18.21 3.69
CA GLU A 120 -6.44 19.30 2.68
C GLU A 120 -5.02 19.82 2.43
N SER A 121 -4.15 19.82 3.46
CA SER A 121 -2.74 20.21 3.32
C SER A 121 -2.01 19.38 2.25
N LEU A 122 -2.21 18.06 2.26
CA LEU A 122 -1.62 17.17 1.28
C LEU A 122 -2.26 17.38 -0.11
N ALA A 123 -3.58 17.59 -0.17
CA ALA A 123 -4.27 17.88 -1.43
C ALA A 123 -3.74 19.16 -2.08
N GLN A 124 -3.51 20.22 -1.30
CA GLN A 124 -2.92 21.46 -1.77
C GLN A 124 -1.47 21.25 -2.23
N ARG A 125 -0.66 20.52 -1.45
CA ARG A 125 0.74 20.23 -1.81
C ARG A 125 0.87 19.49 -3.14
N VAL A 126 0.02 18.49 -3.39
CA VAL A 126 -0.03 17.76 -4.68
C VAL A 126 -0.44 18.68 -5.83
N ARG A 127 -1.44 19.55 -5.60
CA ARG A 127 -1.90 20.53 -6.59
C ARG A 127 -0.80 21.53 -6.97
N ASP A 128 -0.09 22.06 -5.98
CA ASP A 128 1.00 23.02 -6.19
C ASP A 128 2.15 22.37 -6.97
N ALA A 129 2.53 21.15 -6.59
CA ALA A 129 3.58 20.41 -7.27
C ALA A 129 3.20 20.03 -8.71
N ALA A 130 1.95 19.65 -8.97
CA ALA A 130 1.45 19.38 -10.31
C ALA A 130 1.47 20.64 -11.19
N THR A 131 1.06 21.78 -10.62
CA THR A 131 1.07 23.08 -11.31
C THR A 131 2.50 23.49 -11.67
N ALA A 132 3.43 23.41 -10.73
CA ALA A 132 4.84 23.70 -10.97
C ALA A 132 5.46 22.80 -12.06
N ALA A 133 5.06 21.52 -12.11
CA ALA A 133 5.50 20.61 -13.17
C ALA A 133 4.96 21.03 -14.55
N LEU A 134 3.68 21.42 -14.63
CA LEU A 134 3.08 21.93 -15.87
C LEU A 134 3.78 23.21 -16.36
N ASP A 135 4.04 24.15 -15.47
CA ASP A 135 4.75 25.39 -15.80
C ASP A 135 6.16 25.10 -16.35
N ALA A 136 6.87 24.14 -15.74
CA ALA A 136 8.18 23.71 -16.21
C ALA A 136 8.12 23.08 -17.61
N TYR A 137 7.11 22.26 -17.90
CA TYR A 137 6.92 21.70 -19.24
C TYR A 137 6.59 22.78 -20.29
N GLN A 138 5.79 23.77 -19.94
CA GLN A 138 5.48 24.89 -20.84
C GLN A 138 6.70 25.74 -21.14
N ALA A 139 7.53 26.02 -20.12
CA ALA A 139 8.78 26.76 -20.30
C ALA A 139 9.83 25.99 -21.13
N ALA A 140 9.79 24.66 -21.10
CA ALA A 140 10.71 23.79 -21.83
C ALA A 140 10.24 23.46 -23.26
N ALA A 141 8.98 23.74 -23.62
CA ALA A 141 8.47 23.50 -24.96
C ALA A 141 9.09 24.51 -25.95
N PRO A 142 9.64 24.05 -27.09
CA PRO A 142 10.13 24.97 -28.12
C PRO A 142 8.97 25.78 -28.74
N PRO A 143 9.25 26.99 -29.27
CA PRO A 143 8.23 27.86 -29.88
C PRO A 143 7.60 27.28 -31.15
#